data_AF-A0A661MB54-F1
#
_entry.id   AF-A0A661MB54-F1
#
_cell.length_a   1.000
_cell.length_b   1.000
_cell.length_c   1.000
_cell.angle_alpha   90.00
_cell.angle_beta   90.00
_cell.angle_gamma   90.00
#
_symmetry.space_group_name_H-M   'P 1'
#
loop_
_entity.id
_entity.type
_entity.pdbx_description
1 polymer ?
#
loop_
_entity_poly.entity_id
_entity_poly.type
_entity_poly.pdbx_seq_one_letter_code
_entity_poly.pdbx_strand_id
1 'polypeptide(L)'
;MANSRVTSLLPLLLLLAGCPVYGSGPVQREAQVSCQSDFDCPSDTFCDSGTNSCIAYDFGICLTDGDCPVGSYCELSDGGCYIPAVAECRADGDCTSGFECDFRDSCRPEIDGDCLTDGDCASDSLCIENVCTAVTDTCQFDFQCAAGFTCTNNRCQLLCGPDTTCPTGTACEGSLCQPIVGECIDSSECPDLTTNCVEGTCLRRCDEGCDAAIEVCDPQGFCRARTSPDPQAPTPFCRTDADCDGTLCVEGLCRTECDIAAPEPDLICASYDGQVPLCGPDNLCYAESEMSSDCRVQSDCPNQEDCIDGKCR
;
A
#
# COMPACT_ATOMS: atom_id res chain seq x y z
N MET A 1 -68.16 -18.10 -82.78
CA MET A 1 -68.75 -19.26 -82.08
C MET A 1 -67.84 -19.60 -80.91
N ALA A 2 -68.44 -19.72 -79.73
CA ALA A 2 -67.97 -20.38 -78.50
C ALA A 2 -66.64 -19.96 -77.82
N ASN A 3 -66.80 -19.49 -76.58
CA ASN A 3 -65.86 -19.41 -75.46
C ASN A 3 -65.11 -20.72 -75.18
N SER A 4 -63.89 -20.65 -74.64
CA SER A 4 -63.64 -21.01 -73.23
C SER A 4 -62.18 -20.75 -72.82
N ARG A 5 -61.97 -20.15 -71.64
CA ARG A 5 -60.68 -20.07 -70.93
C ARG A 5 -60.57 -21.25 -69.97
N VAL A 6 -59.43 -21.94 -69.91
CA VAL A 6 -58.85 -22.48 -68.65
C VAL A 6 -57.32 -22.46 -68.75
N THR A 7 -56.72 -21.96 -67.68
CA THR A 7 -55.32 -21.96 -67.21
C THR A 7 -54.62 -23.32 -67.23
N SER A 8 -53.29 -23.38 -67.40
CA SER A 8 -52.33 -23.90 -66.39
C SER A 8 -50.89 -24.08 -66.91
N LEU A 9 -49.94 -23.76 -66.02
CA LEU A 9 -48.55 -24.25 -65.86
C LEU A 9 -47.38 -23.69 -66.71
N LEU A 10 -46.67 -22.78 -66.01
CA LEU A 10 -45.23 -22.43 -66.04
C LEU A 10 -44.27 -23.64 -66.17
N PRO A 11 -43.00 -23.43 -66.63
CA PRO A 11 -41.94 -23.10 -65.67
C PRO A 11 -41.05 -21.92 -66.10
N LEU A 12 -40.87 -21.01 -65.15
CA LEU A 12 -39.92 -19.91 -65.12
C LEU A 12 -38.66 -20.45 -64.42
N LEU A 13 -37.57 -20.65 -65.16
CA LEU A 13 -36.25 -21.01 -64.61
C LEU A 13 -35.27 -19.92 -65.04
N LEU A 14 -35.23 -18.86 -64.24
CA LEU A 14 -34.34 -17.71 -64.38
C LEU A 14 -33.83 -17.34 -62.98
N LEU A 15 -32.50 -17.17 -62.90
CA LEU A 15 -31.76 -16.36 -61.94
C LEU A 15 -31.57 -16.92 -60.51
N LEU A 16 -30.46 -17.63 -60.31
CA LEU A 16 -29.77 -17.70 -59.01
C LEU A 16 -28.31 -17.24 -59.20
N ALA A 17 -28.13 -15.94 -59.47
CA ALA A 17 -26.93 -15.24 -59.06
C ALA A 17 -27.26 -14.63 -57.69
N GLY A 18 -26.84 -15.31 -56.63
CA GLY A 18 -27.09 -14.88 -55.25
C GLY A 18 -26.34 -13.59 -54.94
N CYS A 19 -27.08 -12.56 -54.50
CA CYS A 19 -26.50 -11.43 -53.80
C CYS A 19 -25.87 -11.93 -52.48
N PRO A 20 -24.65 -11.50 -52.10
CA PRO A 20 -24.14 -11.80 -50.77
C PRO A 20 -25.06 -11.17 -49.73
N VAL A 21 -25.64 -12.01 -48.89
CA VAL A 21 -26.40 -11.61 -47.71
C VAL A 21 -25.39 -11.06 -46.71
N TYR A 22 -25.38 -9.74 -46.50
CA TYR A 22 -24.74 -9.16 -45.33
C TYR A 22 -25.60 -9.52 -44.11
N GLY A 23 -25.17 -10.55 -43.37
CA GLY A 23 -25.75 -10.88 -42.08
C GLY A 23 -25.39 -9.79 -41.06
N SER A 24 -26.40 -9.23 -40.41
CA SER A 24 -26.26 -8.37 -39.24
C SER A 24 -26.02 -9.23 -38.00
N GLY A 25 -24.83 -9.83 -37.92
CA GLY A 25 -24.30 -10.49 -36.73
C GLY A 25 -22.85 -10.02 -36.53
N PRO A 26 -22.31 -10.07 -35.31
CA PRO A 26 -20.90 -9.75 -35.09
C PRO A 26 -20.07 -10.68 -35.97
N VAL A 27 -19.25 -10.12 -36.85
CA VAL A 27 -18.23 -10.87 -37.57
C VAL A 27 -17.22 -11.28 -36.51
N GLN A 28 -17.39 -12.48 -35.95
CA GLN A 28 -16.32 -13.20 -35.26
C GLN A 28 -15.29 -13.54 -36.32
N ARG A 29 -14.45 -12.55 -36.66
CA ARG A 29 -13.17 -12.82 -37.29
C ARG A 29 -12.35 -13.49 -36.19
N GLU A 30 -12.44 -14.81 -36.12
CA GLU A 30 -11.33 -15.62 -35.62
C GLU A 30 -10.16 -15.34 -36.56
N ALA A 31 -9.46 -14.23 -36.33
CA ALA A 31 -8.08 -14.16 -36.73
C ALA A 31 -7.38 -15.22 -35.87
N GLN A 32 -7.21 -16.43 -36.40
CA GLN A 32 -6.21 -17.35 -35.87
C GLN A 32 -4.87 -16.63 -36.01
N VAL A 33 -4.51 -15.86 -34.98
CA VAL A 33 -3.14 -15.40 -34.78
C VAL A 33 -2.41 -16.63 -34.26
N SER A 34 -1.77 -17.35 -35.19
CA SER A 34 -0.85 -18.41 -34.82
C SER A 34 0.38 -17.74 -34.21
N CYS A 35 0.68 -18.04 -32.95
CA CYS A 35 1.84 -17.50 -32.27
C CYS A 35 2.98 -18.52 -32.25
N GLN A 36 4.22 -18.02 -32.22
CA GLN A 36 5.42 -18.81 -31.98
C GLN A 36 6.08 -18.42 -30.64
N SER A 37 5.85 -17.20 -30.19
CA SER A 37 6.27 -16.64 -28.91
C SER A 37 5.24 -15.64 -28.41
N ASP A 38 5.33 -15.24 -27.15
CA ASP A 38 4.38 -14.31 -26.52
C ASP A 38 4.37 -12.93 -27.21
N PHE A 39 5.46 -12.55 -27.88
CA PHE A 39 5.55 -11.31 -28.67
C PHE A 39 4.65 -11.30 -29.93
N ASP A 40 4.16 -12.47 -30.37
CA ASP A 40 3.24 -12.57 -31.49
C ASP A 40 1.78 -12.29 -31.08
N CYS A 41 1.55 -12.13 -29.77
CA CYS A 41 0.25 -12.01 -29.18
C CYS A 41 -0.07 -10.58 -28.73
N PRO A 42 -1.34 -10.15 -28.81
CA PRO A 42 -1.82 -8.95 -28.16
C PRO A 42 -1.42 -8.92 -26.67
N SER A 43 -1.25 -7.71 -26.13
CA SER A 43 -0.70 -7.43 -24.78
C SER A 43 -1.47 -8.03 -23.59
N ASP A 44 -2.63 -8.65 -23.83
CA ASP A 44 -3.51 -9.34 -22.87
C ASP A 44 -3.56 -10.88 -23.10
N THR A 45 -2.67 -11.41 -23.94
CA THR A 45 -2.66 -12.83 -24.32
C THR A 45 -1.23 -13.36 -24.43
N PHE A 46 -1.03 -14.64 -24.16
CA PHE A 46 0.26 -15.32 -24.35
C PHE A 46 0.17 -16.45 -25.35
N CYS A 47 1.33 -16.89 -25.81
CA CYS A 47 1.40 -17.98 -26.75
C CYS A 47 1.35 -19.34 -26.06
N ASP A 48 0.20 -20.02 -26.15
CA ASP A 48 0.14 -21.43 -25.78
C ASP A 48 0.90 -22.28 -26.80
N SER A 49 2.09 -22.73 -26.42
CA SER A 49 2.94 -23.60 -27.24
C SER A 49 2.30 -24.95 -27.62
N GLY A 50 1.25 -25.39 -26.92
CA GLY A 50 0.51 -26.62 -27.21
C GLY A 50 -0.55 -26.46 -28.31
N THR A 51 -1.12 -25.27 -28.45
CA THR A 51 -2.17 -24.97 -29.44
C THR A 51 -1.75 -23.96 -30.51
N ASN A 52 -0.56 -23.36 -30.36
CA ASN A 52 -0.04 -22.28 -31.19
C ASN A 52 -1.02 -21.12 -31.34
N SER A 53 -1.79 -20.84 -30.29
CA SER A 53 -2.79 -19.77 -30.27
C SER A 53 -2.45 -18.79 -29.18
N CYS A 54 -2.67 -17.50 -29.46
CA CYS A 54 -2.75 -16.50 -28.41
C CYS A 54 -3.98 -16.83 -27.56
N ILE A 55 -3.75 -17.19 -26.31
CA ILE A 55 -4.81 -17.39 -25.34
C ILE A 55 -4.75 -16.26 -24.33
N ALA A 56 -5.92 -15.78 -23.93
CA ALA A 56 -6.00 -14.78 -22.87
C ALA A 56 -5.35 -15.34 -21.62
N TYR A 57 -4.65 -14.45 -20.95
CA TYR A 57 -4.25 -14.67 -19.58
C TYR A 57 -5.53 -14.82 -18.72
N ASP A 58 -5.95 -16.05 -18.45
CA ASP A 58 -7.01 -16.34 -17.47
C ASP A 58 -6.39 -16.33 -16.06
N PHE A 59 -5.93 -15.15 -15.62
CA PHE A 59 -5.34 -14.99 -14.29
C PHE A 59 -6.39 -14.77 -13.19
N GLY A 60 -7.68 -14.92 -13.52
CA GLY A 60 -8.71 -14.36 -12.66
C GLY A 60 -8.58 -12.83 -12.60
N ILE A 61 -9.11 -12.23 -11.53
CA ILE A 61 -9.00 -10.79 -11.27
C ILE A 61 -7.73 -10.59 -10.44
N CYS A 62 -6.71 -9.90 -10.97
CA CYS A 62 -5.55 -9.49 -10.20
C CYS A 62 -5.94 -8.37 -9.23
N LEU A 63 -5.32 -8.34 -8.05
CA LEU A 63 -5.49 -7.29 -7.04
C LEU A 63 -4.23 -6.45 -6.88
N THR A 64 -3.09 -7.02 -7.24
CA THR A 64 -1.76 -6.46 -7.09
C THR A 64 -0.90 -6.86 -8.29
N ASP A 65 0.17 -6.12 -8.50
CA ASP A 65 1.21 -6.49 -9.45
C ASP A 65 1.76 -7.91 -9.20
N GLY A 66 1.90 -8.31 -7.93
CA GLY A 66 2.36 -9.64 -7.54
C GLY A 66 1.41 -10.80 -7.90
N ASP A 67 0.17 -10.51 -8.28
CA ASP A 67 -0.75 -11.53 -8.81
C ASP A 67 -0.48 -11.83 -10.30
N CYS A 68 0.32 -10.98 -10.95
CA CYS A 68 0.68 -11.08 -12.35
C CYS A 68 2.10 -11.64 -12.52
N PRO A 69 2.40 -12.35 -13.63
CA PRO A 69 3.76 -12.80 -13.92
C PRO A 69 4.77 -11.65 -13.92
N VAL A 70 6.01 -11.94 -13.53
CA VAL A 70 7.13 -11.00 -13.68
C VAL A 70 7.22 -10.51 -15.14
N GLY A 71 7.45 -9.21 -15.31
CA GLY A 71 7.40 -8.52 -16.60
C GLY A 71 6.01 -8.01 -17.00
N SER A 72 5.01 -8.12 -16.12
CA SER A 72 3.66 -7.59 -16.31
C SER A 72 3.15 -6.89 -15.05
N TYR A 73 2.14 -6.05 -15.18
CA TYR A 73 1.52 -5.28 -14.08
C TYR A 73 0.02 -5.53 -14.02
N CYS A 74 -0.58 -5.25 -12.87
CA CYS A 74 -2.02 -5.36 -12.66
C CYS A 74 -2.72 -4.04 -12.94
N GLU A 75 -3.65 -4.01 -13.89
CA GLU A 75 -4.54 -2.86 -14.10
C GLU A 75 -5.73 -2.98 -13.15
N LEU A 76 -5.68 -2.24 -12.03
CA LEU A 76 -6.71 -2.30 -10.98
C LEU A 76 -8.12 -1.92 -11.48
N SER A 77 -8.22 -1.17 -12.58
CA SER A 77 -9.51 -0.73 -13.15
C SER A 77 -10.36 -1.89 -13.69
N ASP A 78 -9.72 -2.94 -14.20
CA ASP A 78 -10.39 -4.11 -14.78
C ASP A 78 -9.92 -5.45 -14.21
N GLY A 79 -8.86 -5.45 -13.39
CA GLY A 79 -8.26 -6.63 -12.76
C GLY A 79 -7.50 -7.51 -13.74
N GLY A 80 -7.07 -6.98 -14.89
CA GLY A 80 -6.27 -7.70 -15.88
C GLY A 80 -4.77 -7.51 -15.68
N CYS A 81 -3.98 -8.53 -16.04
CA CYS A 81 -2.53 -8.42 -16.13
C CYS A 81 -2.11 -8.00 -17.54
N TYR A 82 -1.30 -6.94 -17.63
CA TYR A 82 -0.86 -6.35 -18.89
C TYR A 82 0.66 -6.32 -18.99
N ILE A 83 1.17 -6.58 -20.19
CA ILE A 83 2.62 -6.49 -20.47
C ILE A 83 2.92 -5.10 -21.06
N PRO A 84 3.82 -4.31 -20.45
CA PRO A 84 4.25 -3.02 -20.99
C PRO A 84 5.16 -3.22 -22.23
N ALA A 85 5.43 -2.13 -22.95
CA ALA A 85 6.30 -2.17 -24.13
C ALA A 85 7.76 -2.57 -23.80
N VAL A 86 8.22 -2.27 -22.59
CA VAL A 86 9.47 -2.73 -21.99
C VAL A 86 9.10 -3.48 -20.73
N ALA A 87 9.27 -4.80 -20.71
CA ALA A 87 8.84 -5.65 -19.60
C ALA A 87 9.80 -5.61 -18.41
N GLU A 88 11.10 -5.66 -18.68
CA GLU A 88 12.16 -5.78 -17.66
C GLU A 88 12.90 -4.45 -17.50
N CYS A 89 13.30 -4.14 -16.27
CA CYS A 89 14.03 -2.92 -15.93
C CYS A 89 15.01 -3.17 -14.77
N ARG A 90 15.89 -2.21 -14.51
CA ARG A 90 16.72 -2.13 -13.28
C ARG A 90 16.60 -0.78 -12.58
N ALA A 91 16.07 0.21 -13.28
CA ALA A 91 15.76 1.54 -12.80
C ALA A 91 14.64 2.12 -13.67
N ASP A 92 13.93 3.12 -13.17
CA ASP A 92 12.79 3.74 -13.88
C ASP A 92 13.16 4.25 -15.27
N GLY A 93 14.42 4.71 -15.44
CA GLY A 93 14.94 5.17 -16.74
C GLY A 93 15.03 4.10 -17.82
N ASP A 94 14.90 2.82 -17.48
CA ASP A 94 14.80 1.71 -18.44
C ASP A 94 13.38 1.58 -19.01
N CYS A 95 12.37 2.07 -18.29
CA CYS A 95 10.97 1.99 -18.67
C CYS A 95 10.57 3.11 -19.65
N THR A 96 9.43 2.92 -20.33
CA THR A 96 8.88 3.96 -21.21
C THR A 96 8.30 5.10 -20.37
N SER A 97 8.29 6.34 -20.88
CA SER A 97 7.70 7.49 -20.17
C SER A 97 6.32 7.17 -19.56
N GLY A 98 6.15 7.47 -18.27
CA GLY A 98 4.94 7.15 -17.50
C GLY A 98 4.91 5.75 -16.90
N PHE A 99 6.06 5.06 -16.89
CA PHE A 99 6.27 3.77 -16.24
C PHE A 99 7.52 3.83 -15.37
N GLU A 100 7.44 3.18 -14.21
CA GLU A 100 8.51 3.02 -13.24
C GLU A 100 8.94 1.56 -13.12
N CYS A 101 10.11 1.33 -12.53
CA CYS A 101 10.63 0.00 -12.29
C CYS A 101 10.23 -0.49 -10.89
N ASP A 102 9.40 -1.53 -10.83
CA ASP A 102 8.96 -2.10 -9.56
C ASP A 102 10.02 -3.03 -8.92
N PHE A 103 9.71 -3.51 -7.71
CA PHE A 103 10.61 -4.40 -6.95
C PHE A 103 10.88 -5.77 -7.61
N ARG A 104 10.10 -6.14 -8.63
CA ARG A 104 10.21 -7.41 -9.38
C ARG A 104 11.02 -7.24 -10.66
N ASP A 105 11.78 -6.14 -10.78
CA ASP A 105 12.48 -5.74 -12.00
C ASP A 105 11.51 -5.61 -13.20
N SER A 106 10.26 -5.24 -12.96
CA SER A 106 9.19 -5.13 -13.96
C SER A 106 8.72 -3.69 -14.14
N CYS A 107 8.52 -3.25 -15.39
CA CYS A 107 7.94 -1.93 -15.62
C CYS A 107 6.43 -1.93 -15.33
N ARG A 108 5.95 -0.96 -14.54
CA ARG A 108 4.53 -0.72 -14.29
C ARG A 108 4.19 0.76 -14.47
N PRO A 109 2.92 1.14 -14.69
CA PRO A 109 2.54 2.55 -14.74
C PRO A 109 2.97 3.29 -13.47
N GLU A 110 3.51 4.50 -13.61
CA GLU A 110 3.80 5.40 -12.48
C GLU A 110 2.50 5.71 -11.72
N ILE A 111 2.53 5.64 -10.39
CA ILE A 111 1.40 5.98 -9.52
C ILE A 111 1.68 7.33 -8.87
N ASP A 112 0.86 8.35 -9.18
CA ASP A 112 1.00 9.69 -8.62
C ASP A 112 0.88 9.66 -7.08
N GLY A 113 1.96 10.02 -6.38
CA GLY A 113 2.00 10.11 -4.92
C GLY A 113 2.65 8.92 -4.22
N ASP A 114 2.97 7.87 -4.96
CA ASP A 114 3.79 6.77 -4.46
C ASP A 114 5.26 7.20 -4.36
N CYS A 115 6.00 6.50 -3.50
CA CYS A 115 7.43 6.71 -3.30
C CYS A 115 8.13 5.39 -2.98
N LEU A 116 9.42 5.31 -3.29
CA LEU A 116 10.28 4.19 -2.91
C LEU A 116 11.30 4.61 -1.85
N THR A 117 11.67 5.89 -1.87
CA THR A 117 12.64 6.52 -0.97
C THR A 117 12.15 7.90 -0.55
N ASP A 118 12.64 8.40 0.58
CA ASP A 118 12.35 9.77 1.02
C ASP A 118 12.71 10.84 -0.03
N GLY A 119 13.66 10.53 -0.93
CA GLY A 119 14.09 11.42 -2.01
C GLY A 119 13.05 11.61 -3.11
N ASP A 120 12.06 10.74 -3.20
CA ASP A 120 10.95 10.84 -4.16
C ASP A 120 9.90 11.85 -3.69
N CYS A 121 9.91 12.18 -2.40
CA CYS A 121 8.97 13.09 -1.77
C CYS A 121 9.48 14.55 -1.72
N ALA A 122 8.55 15.49 -1.49
CA ALA A 122 8.91 16.87 -1.20
C ALA A 122 9.76 16.97 0.08
N SER A 123 10.54 18.04 0.23
CA SER A 123 11.51 18.20 1.33
C SER A 123 10.93 18.16 2.75
N ASP A 124 9.62 18.30 2.90
CA ASP A 124 8.87 18.27 4.15
C ASP A 124 8.00 17.00 4.31
N SER A 125 8.24 15.98 3.48
CA SER A 125 7.58 14.68 3.53
C SER A 125 8.60 13.54 3.55
N LEU A 126 8.18 12.41 4.12
CA LEU A 126 8.93 11.16 4.16
C LEU A 126 8.17 10.10 3.38
N CYS A 127 8.89 9.13 2.85
CA CYS A 127 8.29 7.98 2.23
C CYS A 127 7.94 6.95 3.29
N ILE A 128 6.65 6.84 3.63
CA ILE A 128 6.14 5.93 4.67
C ILE A 128 5.11 5.01 4.03
N GLU A 129 5.35 3.69 4.06
CA GLU A 129 4.49 2.69 3.42
C GLU A 129 4.15 3.04 1.96
N ASN A 130 5.19 3.40 1.20
CA ASN A 130 5.11 3.78 -0.21
C ASN A 130 4.28 5.04 -0.50
N VAL A 131 3.95 5.84 0.51
CA VAL A 131 3.21 7.10 0.36
C VAL A 131 4.01 8.26 0.95
N CYS A 132 4.10 9.36 0.19
CA CYS A 132 4.68 10.59 0.70
C CYS A 132 3.83 11.21 1.82
N THR A 133 4.28 11.03 3.06
CA THR A 133 3.60 11.50 4.27
C THR A 133 4.30 12.73 4.80
N ALA A 134 3.55 13.81 5.06
CA ALA A 134 4.13 15.03 5.62
C ALA A 134 4.79 14.72 6.97
N VAL A 135 5.98 15.27 7.20
CA VAL A 135 6.71 15.06 8.45
C VAL A 135 5.87 15.50 9.66
N THR A 136 4.97 16.48 9.53
CA THR A 136 4.07 16.88 10.63
C THR A 136 3.05 15.82 11.02
N ASP A 137 2.75 14.89 10.11
CA ASP A 137 1.77 13.82 10.30
C ASP A 137 2.44 12.52 10.78
N THR A 138 3.77 12.53 10.95
CA THR A 138 4.52 11.42 11.54
C THR A 138 4.76 11.59 13.03
N CYS A 139 5.15 10.51 13.71
CA CYS A 139 5.54 10.60 15.11
C CYS A 139 6.94 11.24 15.24
N GLN A 140 7.18 11.91 16.36
CA GLN A 140 8.50 12.26 16.88
C GLN A 140 8.75 11.60 18.24
N PHE A 141 7.68 11.39 19.01
CA PHE A 141 7.69 10.85 20.36
C PHE A 141 6.70 9.70 20.49
N ASP A 142 6.96 8.81 21.46
CA ASP A 142 6.18 7.58 21.70
C ASP A 142 4.70 7.89 21.98
N PHE A 143 4.42 8.99 22.67
CA PHE A 143 3.05 9.35 23.05
C PHE A 143 2.11 9.64 21.88
N GLN A 144 2.68 9.95 20.70
CA GLN A 144 1.91 10.20 19.48
C GLN A 144 1.45 8.90 18.84
N CYS A 145 2.07 7.78 19.21
CA CYS A 145 1.72 6.46 18.74
C CYS A 145 0.66 5.81 19.65
N ALA A 146 0.00 4.78 19.12
CA ALA A 146 -0.94 3.99 19.90
C ALA A 146 -0.22 3.24 21.04
N ALA A 147 -0.96 2.89 22.10
CA ALA A 147 -0.39 2.12 23.20
C ALA A 147 0.30 0.83 22.70
N GLY A 148 1.53 0.59 23.16
CA GLY A 148 2.35 -0.55 22.74
C GLY A 148 3.27 -0.26 21.54
N PHE A 149 3.18 0.92 20.94
CA PHE A 149 4.09 1.38 19.89
C PHE A 149 5.14 2.34 20.46
N THR A 150 6.30 2.38 19.83
CA THR A 150 7.34 3.40 20.03
C THR A 150 7.55 4.17 18.74
N CYS A 151 7.85 5.45 18.84
CA CYS A 151 8.24 6.24 17.69
C CYS A 151 9.72 5.98 17.36
N THR A 152 9.97 5.37 16.21
CA THR A 152 11.31 5.09 15.69
C THR A 152 11.41 5.65 14.28
N ASN A 153 12.34 6.57 14.04
CA ASN A 153 12.60 7.18 12.72
C ASN A 153 11.32 7.68 12.02
N ASN A 154 10.47 8.42 12.73
CA ASN A 154 9.16 8.91 12.27
C ASN A 154 8.09 7.84 12.00
N ARG A 155 8.31 6.60 12.41
CA ARG A 155 7.35 5.51 12.29
C ARG A 155 6.96 5.01 13.67
N CYS A 156 5.66 4.91 13.91
CA CYS A 156 5.15 4.13 15.02
C CYS A 156 5.44 2.66 14.75
N GLN A 157 6.30 2.04 15.55
CA GLN A 157 6.65 0.63 15.45
C GLN A 157 6.13 -0.13 16.67
N LEU A 158 5.43 -1.23 16.44
CA LEU A 158 4.91 -2.07 17.51
C LEU A 158 6.06 -2.73 18.26
N LEU A 159 6.05 -2.66 19.59
CA LEU A 159 6.99 -3.39 20.43
C LEU A 159 6.64 -4.88 20.40
N CYS A 160 7.61 -5.73 20.09
CA CYS A 160 7.42 -7.18 20.00
C CYS A 160 8.19 -7.94 21.06
N GLY A 161 7.64 -9.10 21.43
CA GLY A 161 8.19 -10.00 22.44
C GLY A 161 7.60 -11.40 22.28
N PRO A 162 7.87 -12.33 23.22
CA PRO A 162 7.44 -13.73 23.11
C PRO A 162 5.93 -13.92 22.95
N ASP A 163 5.13 -12.99 23.49
CA ASP A 163 3.67 -13.05 23.52
C ASP A 163 3.02 -12.01 22.57
N THR A 164 3.80 -11.23 21.83
CA THR A 164 3.29 -10.20 20.90
C THR A 164 3.58 -10.63 19.47
N THR A 165 2.51 -10.84 18.70
CA THR A 165 2.61 -11.10 17.27
C THR A 165 2.71 -9.78 16.51
N CYS A 166 3.68 -9.68 15.61
CA CYS A 166 3.80 -8.53 14.73
C CYS A 166 2.69 -8.49 13.68
N PRO A 167 2.28 -7.28 13.22
CA PRO A 167 1.31 -7.15 12.14
C PRO A 167 1.82 -7.78 10.85
N THR A 168 0.91 -8.00 9.91
CA THR A 168 1.22 -8.62 8.62
C THR A 168 2.30 -7.83 7.88
N GLY A 169 3.22 -8.54 7.22
CA GLY A 169 4.34 -7.94 6.52
C GLY A 169 5.47 -7.43 7.40
N THR A 170 5.46 -7.73 8.70
CA THR A 170 6.51 -7.33 9.64
C THR A 170 7.02 -8.52 10.47
N ALA A 171 8.29 -8.48 10.86
CA ALA A 171 8.94 -9.46 11.71
C ALA A 171 9.51 -8.81 12.97
N CYS A 172 9.56 -9.58 14.06
CA CYS A 172 10.14 -9.11 15.31
C CYS A 172 11.67 -9.11 15.23
N GLU A 173 12.27 -7.92 15.15
CA GLU A 173 13.71 -7.71 15.16
C GLU A 173 14.07 -6.66 16.22
N GLY A 174 14.99 -7.00 17.12
CA GLY A 174 15.43 -6.05 18.15
C GLY A 174 14.32 -5.54 19.09
N SER A 175 13.29 -6.36 19.33
CA SER A 175 12.07 -5.99 20.09
C SER A 175 11.15 -4.97 19.40
N LEU A 176 11.33 -4.75 18.10
CA LEU A 176 10.46 -3.93 17.25
C LEU A 176 9.93 -4.77 16.09
N CYS A 177 8.68 -4.56 15.72
CA CYS A 177 8.14 -5.09 14.47
C CYS A 177 8.68 -4.25 13.30
N GLN A 178 9.64 -4.81 12.56
CA GLN A 178 10.25 -4.21 11.39
C GLN A 178 9.61 -4.77 10.10
N PRO A 179 9.45 -3.96 9.03
CA PRO A 179 9.00 -4.45 7.73
C PRO A 179 9.89 -5.57 7.19
N ILE A 180 9.27 -6.62 6.63
CA ILE A 180 9.99 -7.68 5.93
C ILE A 180 10.14 -7.24 4.48
N VAL A 181 11.37 -6.99 4.03
CA VAL A 181 11.64 -6.59 2.65
C VAL A 181 11.93 -7.82 1.80
N GLY A 182 11.24 -7.96 0.67
CA GLY A 182 11.47 -9.05 -0.28
C GLY A 182 11.04 -10.42 0.23
N GLU A 183 9.93 -10.47 0.96
CA GLU A 183 9.27 -11.70 1.41
C GLU A 183 8.73 -12.52 0.24
N CYS A 184 8.26 -11.84 -0.81
CA CYS A 184 7.67 -12.45 -1.99
C CYS A 184 8.08 -11.72 -3.27
N ILE A 185 8.07 -12.42 -4.40
CA ILE A 185 8.09 -11.86 -5.76
C ILE A 185 6.69 -11.90 -6.39
N ASP A 186 5.92 -12.94 -6.09
CA ASP A 186 4.54 -13.10 -6.53
C ASP A 186 3.66 -13.68 -5.41
N SER A 187 2.34 -13.54 -5.55
CA SER A 187 1.37 -13.96 -4.53
C SER A 187 1.35 -15.47 -4.29
N SER A 188 1.96 -16.29 -5.15
CA SER A 188 2.06 -17.74 -4.92
C SER A 188 3.10 -18.10 -3.86
N GLU A 189 4.01 -17.17 -3.54
CA GLU A 189 5.01 -17.31 -2.48
C GLU A 189 4.43 -17.00 -1.09
N CYS A 190 3.25 -16.38 -1.02
CA CYS A 190 2.60 -16.04 0.23
C CYS A 190 2.01 -17.27 0.94
N PRO A 191 1.98 -17.28 2.29
CA PRO A 191 1.72 -18.48 3.08
C PRO A 191 0.29 -19.01 2.96
N ASP A 192 -0.66 -18.17 2.56
CA ASP A 192 -2.07 -18.53 2.43
C ASP A 192 -2.76 -17.78 1.29
N LEU A 193 -3.98 -18.20 0.94
CA LEU A 193 -4.80 -17.57 -0.10
C LEU A 193 -5.48 -16.27 0.35
N THR A 194 -5.25 -15.83 1.58
CA THR A 194 -5.78 -14.59 2.15
C THR A 194 -4.75 -13.45 2.13
N THR A 195 -3.53 -13.75 1.67
CA THR A 195 -2.41 -12.84 1.54
C THR A 195 -2.00 -12.74 0.07
N ASN A 196 -1.65 -11.52 -0.35
CA ASN A 196 -1.14 -11.24 -1.69
C ASN A 196 0.21 -10.56 -1.57
N CYS A 197 1.02 -10.70 -2.62
CA CYS A 197 2.31 -10.04 -2.68
C CYS A 197 2.13 -8.58 -3.08
N VAL A 198 2.18 -7.69 -2.08
CA VAL A 198 2.11 -6.24 -2.25
C VAL A 198 3.52 -5.71 -2.03
N GLU A 199 4.15 -5.20 -3.09
CA GLU A 199 5.45 -4.50 -3.00
C GLU A 199 6.54 -5.33 -2.29
N GLY A 200 6.55 -6.64 -2.55
CA GLY A 200 7.52 -7.58 -1.99
C GLY A 200 7.21 -8.04 -0.58
N THR A 201 6.00 -7.76 -0.08
CA THR A 201 5.54 -8.13 1.26
C THR A 201 4.21 -8.88 1.16
N CYS A 202 4.04 -9.98 1.89
CA CYS A 202 2.78 -10.71 1.90
C CYS A 202 1.78 -10.02 2.83
N LEU A 203 0.83 -9.26 2.26
CA LEU A 203 -0.17 -8.52 3.02
C LEU A 203 -1.55 -9.19 2.95
N ARG A 204 -2.24 -9.19 4.09
CA ARG A 204 -3.60 -9.74 4.20
C ARG A 204 -4.60 -8.78 3.58
N ARG A 205 -5.62 -9.30 2.93
CA ARG A 205 -6.72 -8.48 2.41
C ARG A 205 -7.63 -7.96 3.52
N CYS A 206 -8.14 -6.75 3.37
CA CYS A 206 -9.00 -6.12 4.37
C CYS A 206 -10.35 -6.83 4.58
N ASP A 207 -10.87 -7.54 3.56
CA ASP A 207 -12.12 -8.30 3.67
C ASP A 207 -12.00 -9.56 4.52
N GLU A 208 -10.78 -10.06 4.70
CA GLU A 208 -10.43 -11.12 5.65
C GLU A 208 -10.27 -10.59 7.08
N GLY A 209 -10.20 -9.25 7.22
CA GLY A 209 -10.16 -8.54 8.49
C GLY A 209 -8.73 -8.17 8.93
N CYS A 210 -8.53 -6.87 9.19
CA CYS A 210 -7.30 -6.37 9.81
C CYS A 210 -7.43 -6.35 11.34
N ASP A 211 -6.31 -6.53 12.04
CA ASP A 211 -6.26 -6.27 13.48
C ASP A 211 -6.27 -4.75 13.72
N ALA A 212 -7.43 -4.20 14.03
CA ALA A 212 -7.61 -2.75 14.21
C ALA A 212 -6.69 -2.13 15.29
N ALA A 213 -6.13 -2.92 16.21
CA ALA A 213 -5.18 -2.42 17.20
C ALA A 213 -3.82 -2.08 16.56
N ILE A 214 -3.36 -2.87 15.58
CA ILE A 214 -1.99 -2.81 15.06
C ILE A 214 -1.88 -2.66 13.54
N GLU A 215 -2.99 -2.77 12.83
CA GLU A 215 -3.10 -2.66 11.38
C GLU A 215 -4.17 -1.63 10.98
N VAL A 216 -3.99 -1.07 9.78
CA VAL A 216 -4.97 -0.21 9.12
C VAL A 216 -5.20 -0.75 7.71
N CYS A 217 -6.46 -0.73 7.26
CA CYS A 217 -6.77 -1.04 5.86
C CYS A 217 -6.36 0.13 4.98
N ASP A 218 -5.45 -0.11 4.04
CA ASP A 218 -5.03 0.89 3.08
C ASP A 218 -6.08 1.10 1.96
N PRO A 219 -5.96 2.15 1.14
CA PRO A 219 -6.86 2.36 0.01
C PRO A 219 -6.82 1.27 -1.07
N GLN A 220 -5.75 0.47 -1.14
CA GLN A 220 -5.59 -0.65 -2.07
C GLN A 220 -6.29 -1.94 -1.59
N GLY A 221 -6.81 -1.94 -0.35
CA GLY A 221 -7.57 -3.05 0.22
C GLY A 221 -6.70 -4.08 0.95
N PHE A 222 -5.50 -3.70 1.39
CA PHE A 222 -4.59 -4.54 2.15
C PHE A 222 -4.35 -4.00 3.57
N CYS A 223 -4.17 -4.91 4.52
CA CYS A 223 -3.84 -4.59 5.90
C CYS A 223 -2.36 -4.21 5.98
N ARG A 224 -2.08 -2.94 6.31
CA ARG A 224 -0.72 -2.45 6.57
C ARG A 224 -0.51 -2.21 8.06
N ALA A 225 0.73 -2.38 8.50
CA ALA A 225 1.11 -2.06 9.86
C ALA A 225 0.81 -0.59 10.17
N ARG A 226 0.34 -0.30 11.38
CA ARG A 226 0.08 1.06 11.83
C ARG A 226 1.41 1.79 12.07
N THR A 227 1.85 2.56 11.08
CA THR A 227 3.12 3.32 11.15
C THR A 227 2.94 4.81 11.42
N SER A 228 1.72 5.34 11.31
CA SER A 228 1.41 6.75 11.56
C SER A 228 0.65 6.95 12.88
N PRO A 229 0.83 8.11 13.56
CA PRO A 229 -0.05 8.55 14.62
C PRO A 229 -1.52 8.42 14.23
N ASP A 230 -2.33 7.78 15.07
CA ASP A 230 -3.76 7.64 14.83
C ASP A 230 -4.54 8.57 15.76
N PRO A 231 -5.19 9.63 15.23
CA PRO A 231 -6.01 10.54 16.03
C PRO A 231 -7.19 9.85 16.72
N GLN A 232 -7.60 8.68 16.23
CA GLN A 232 -8.70 7.87 16.76
C GLN A 232 -8.23 6.67 17.59
N ALA A 233 -6.93 6.35 17.57
CA ALA A 233 -6.40 5.34 18.47
C ALA A 233 -6.74 5.75 19.91
N PRO A 234 -6.77 4.79 20.84
CA PRO A 234 -6.66 5.14 22.24
C PRO A 234 -5.33 5.89 22.37
N THR A 235 -5.38 7.22 22.29
CA THR A 235 -4.30 8.07 22.75
C THR A 235 -4.00 7.58 24.16
N PRO A 236 -2.72 7.52 24.56
CA PRO A 236 -2.36 6.76 25.74
C PRO A 236 -3.13 7.21 26.99
N PHE A 237 -3.73 8.43 26.99
CA PHE A 237 -4.50 8.90 28.15
C PHE A 237 -5.81 9.68 27.85
N CYS A 238 -5.91 10.58 26.87
CA CYS A 238 -7.08 11.48 26.80
C CYS A 238 -7.48 12.02 25.41
N ARG A 239 -8.75 12.41 25.27
CA ARG A 239 -9.27 13.25 24.17
C ARG A 239 -9.72 14.62 24.66
N THR A 240 -10.13 14.71 25.92
CA THR A 240 -10.58 15.92 26.59
C THR A 240 -10.07 15.94 28.03
N ASP A 241 -10.08 17.11 28.68
CA ASP A 241 -9.69 17.24 30.09
C ASP A 241 -10.52 16.35 31.03
N ALA A 242 -11.74 15.97 30.62
CA ALA A 242 -12.59 15.07 31.41
C ALA A 242 -12.02 13.64 31.53
N ASP A 243 -11.12 13.25 30.61
CA ASP A 243 -10.44 11.95 30.65
C ASP A 243 -9.26 11.96 31.62
N CYS A 244 -8.83 13.14 32.06
CA CYS A 244 -7.63 13.38 32.86
C CYS A 244 -8.00 13.79 34.28
N ASP A 245 -8.06 12.84 35.23
CA ASP A 245 -8.51 13.00 36.63
C ASP A 245 -7.97 14.26 37.38
N GLY A 246 -8.51 15.44 37.04
CA GLY A 246 -8.05 16.75 37.53
C GLY A 246 -6.87 17.40 36.82
N THR A 247 -6.40 16.87 35.67
CA THR A 247 -5.28 17.42 34.87
C THR A 247 -5.73 17.83 33.46
N LEU A 248 -4.83 18.39 32.66
CA LEU A 248 -5.17 18.95 31.35
C LEU A 248 -4.87 17.96 30.23
N CYS A 249 -5.78 17.82 29.27
CA CYS A 249 -5.52 17.02 28.08
C CYS A 249 -4.83 17.87 27.01
N VAL A 250 -3.55 17.59 26.78
CA VAL A 250 -2.74 18.31 25.78
C VAL A 250 -2.09 17.28 24.88
N GLU A 251 -2.39 17.36 23.58
CA GLU A 251 -1.85 16.46 22.54
C GLU A 251 -2.08 14.97 22.83
N GLY A 252 -3.19 14.64 23.50
CA GLY A 252 -3.56 13.26 23.82
C GLY A 252 -2.97 12.72 25.12
N LEU A 253 -2.21 13.53 25.86
CA LEU A 253 -1.69 13.21 27.19
C LEU A 253 -2.34 14.04 28.29
N CYS A 254 -2.53 13.41 29.43
CA CYS A 254 -2.85 14.11 30.67
C CYS A 254 -1.60 14.76 31.24
N ARG A 255 -1.48 16.08 31.02
CA ARG A 255 -0.36 16.89 31.51
C ARG A 255 -0.68 17.47 32.87
N THR A 256 0.25 17.28 33.80
CA THR A 256 0.22 17.91 35.11
C THR A 256 0.69 19.36 34.99
N GLU A 257 -0.05 20.29 35.61
CA GLU A 257 0.36 21.68 35.73
C GLU A 257 1.49 21.83 36.76
N CYS A 258 2.45 22.71 36.47
CA CYS A 258 3.53 23.12 37.35
C CYS A 258 3.58 24.66 37.44
N ASP A 259 4.43 25.22 38.28
CA ASP A 259 4.67 26.67 38.30
C ASP A 259 6.15 26.92 38.05
N ILE A 260 6.49 27.37 36.85
CA ILE A 260 7.88 27.62 36.43
C ILE A 260 8.56 28.71 37.27
N ALA A 261 7.79 29.56 37.96
CA ALA A 261 8.31 30.58 38.86
C ALA A 261 8.53 30.07 40.30
N ALA A 262 8.13 28.83 40.61
CA ALA A 262 8.38 28.21 41.91
C ALA A 262 9.90 28.00 42.15
N PRO A 263 10.35 27.87 43.42
CA PRO A 263 11.77 27.67 43.73
C PRO A 263 12.37 26.40 43.13
N GLU A 264 11.56 25.34 43.01
CA GLU A 264 11.96 24.01 42.49
C GLU A 264 10.82 23.45 41.61
N PRO A 265 10.63 23.98 40.39
CA PRO A 265 9.46 23.67 39.56
C PRO A 265 9.46 22.20 39.10
N ASP A 266 10.64 21.65 38.79
CA ASP A 266 10.82 20.26 38.35
C ASP A 266 10.51 19.24 39.45
N LEU A 267 10.66 19.61 40.74
CA LEU A 267 10.30 18.71 41.84
C LEU A 267 8.80 18.45 41.91
N ILE A 268 7.97 19.39 41.47
CA ILE A 268 6.52 19.19 41.38
C ILE A 268 6.27 18.09 40.37
N CYS A 269 6.77 18.26 39.14
CA CYS A 269 6.61 17.30 38.06
C CYS A 269 7.13 15.91 38.43
N ALA A 270 8.38 15.81 38.89
CA ALA A 270 9.00 14.55 39.30
C ALA A 270 8.28 13.87 40.48
N SER A 271 7.56 14.62 41.33
CA SER A 271 6.78 14.07 42.45
C SER A 271 5.44 13.47 42.00
N TYR A 272 4.86 13.98 40.92
CA TYR A 272 3.63 13.47 40.32
C TYR A 272 3.91 12.28 39.43
N ASP A 273 4.88 12.41 38.52
CA ASP A 273 5.28 11.36 37.59
C ASP A 273 6.77 11.49 37.25
N GLY A 274 7.53 10.44 37.56
CA GLY A 274 8.96 10.38 37.28
C GLY A 274 9.31 10.27 35.80
N GLN A 275 8.35 9.97 34.93
CA GLN A 275 8.55 9.91 33.47
C GLN A 275 8.50 11.29 32.81
N VAL A 276 7.85 12.27 33.45
CA VAL A 276 7.74 13.67 32.97
C VAL A 276 8.30 14.65 34.00
N PRO A 277 9.59 14.60 34.34
CA PRO A 277 10.13 15.29 35.51
C PRO A 277 10.37 16.79 35.31
N LEU A 278 10.23 17.32 34.10
CA LEU A 278 10.62 18.70 33.77
C LEU A 278 9.41 19.63 33.67
N CYS A 279 9.47 20.79 34.31
CA CYS A 279 8.46 21.83 34.15
C CYS A 279 8.77 22.71 32.92
N GLY A 280 7.88 22.68 31.94
CA GLY A 280 7.96 23.44 30.70
C GLY A 280 7.66 24.93 30.86
N PRO A 281 7.99 25.75 29.84
CA PRO A 281 7.78 27.20 29.86
C PRO A 281 6.31 27.62 29.87
N ASP A 282 5.41 26.71 29.53
CA ASP A 282 3.96 26.84 29.53
C ASP A 282 3.29 26.29 30.80
N ASN A 283 4.08 26.01 31.84
CA ASN A 283 3.62 25.51 33.13
C ASN A 283 3.02 24.08 33.07
N LEU A 284 3.51 23.23 32.16
CA LEU A 284 3.13 21.82 32.06
C LEU A 284 4.35 20.91 32.25
N CYS A 285 4.13 19.68 32.73
CA CYS A 285 5.18 18.69 32.93
C CYS A 285 5.49 17.88 31.65
N TYR A 286 6.77 17.70 31.33
CA TYR A 286 7.28 17.04 30.13
C TYR A 286 8.36 16.01 30.42
N ALA A 287 8.50 15.03 29.52
CA ALA A 287 9.64 14.12 29.51
C ALA A 287 10.91 14.84 29.06
N GLU A 288 12.07 14.27 29.44
CA GLU A 288 13.37 14.80 28.99
C GLU A 288 13.51 14.75 27.46
N SER A 289 12.96 13.72 26.81
CA SER A 289 12.94 13.58 25.35
C SER A 289 12.21 14.73 24.66
N GLU A 290 11.10 15.20 25.24
CA GLU A 290 10.28 16.26 24.66
C GLU A 290 10.95 17.64 24.80
N MET A 291 11.58 17.91 25.94
CA MET A 291 12.23 19.20 26.23
C MET A 291 13.61 19.33 25.58
N SER A 292 14.27 18.21 25.33
CA SER A 292 15.65 18.17 24.82
C SER A 292 15.80 17.08 23.75
N SER A 293 14.94 17.13 22.73
CA SER A 293 14.99 16.18 21.61
C SER A 293 16.30 16.35 20.82
N ASP A 294 17.00 15.23 20.61
CA ASP A 294 18.26 15.18 19.87
C ASP A 294 18.01 14.94 18.37
N CYS A 295 16.84 14.40 18.01
CA CYS A 295 16.52 13.99 16.65
C CYS A 295 15.01 13.98 16.39
N ARG A 296 14.66 14.05 15.10
CA ARG A 296 13.36 13.66 14.59
C ARG A 296 13.49 12.51 13.61
N VAL A 297 14.46 12.56 12.70
CA VAL A 297 14.76 11.51 11.70
C VAL A 297 16.08 10.82 12.02
N GLN A 298 16.31 9.63 11.45
CA GLN A 298 17.58 8.91 11.59
C GLN A 298 18.79 9.75 11.16
N SER A 299 18.63 10.59 10.13
CA SER A 299 19.71 11.43 9.60
C SER A 299 20.15 12.56 10.53
N ASP A 300 19.36 12.89 11.56
CA ASP A 300 19.77 13.81 12.63
C ASP A 300 20.80 13.16 13.57
N CYS A 301 20.82 11.82 13.62
CA CYS A 301 21.62 11.06 14.56
C CYS A 301 23.04 10.76 14.05
N PRO A 302 24.06 10.87 14.92
CA PRO A 302 25.41 10.48 14.56
C PRO A 302 25.52 8.96 14.39
N ASN A 303 26.54 8.50 13.67
CA ASN A 303 26.91 7.08 13.57
C ASN A 303 25.83 6.12 13.03
N GLN A 304 24.79 6.62 12.35
CA GLN A 304 23.64 5.81 11.88
C GLN A 304 22.84 5.18 13.05
N GLU A 305 22.83 5.84 14.21
CA GLU A 305 21.92 5.51 15.30
C GLU A 305 20.46 5.80 14.90
N ASP A 306 19.52 5.10 15.52
CA ASP A 306 18.11 5.31 15.29
C ASP A 306 17.60 6.47 16.16
N CYS A 307 16.69 7.26 15.60
CA CYS A 307 15.95 8.23 16.38
C CYS A 307 14.77 7.54 17.04
N ILE A 308 14.85 7.30 18.34
CA ILE A 308 13.80 6.62 19.10
C ILE A 308 13.33 7.52 20.24
N ASP A 309 12.03 7.83 20.26
CA ASP A 309 11.42 8.80 21.19
C ASP A 309 12.20 10.12 21.29
N GLY A 310 12.55 10.69 20.14
CA GLY A 310 13.31 11.95 20.06
C GLY A 310 14.75 11.88 20.58
N LYS A 311 15.31 10.69 20.80
CA LYS A 311 16.69 10.45 21.25
C LYS A 311 17.46 9.54 20.28
N CYS A 312 18.70 9.90 19.97
CA CYS A 312 19.60 9.04 19.19
C CYS A 312 20.11 7.89 20.04
N ARG A 313 19.89 6.64 19.60
CA ARG A 313 20.38 5.44 20.27
C ARG A 313 20.49 4.22 19.37
#